data_AF-A0A3M2H1B2-F1
#
_entry.id   AF-A0A3M2H1B2-F1
#
_cell.length_a   1.000
_cell.length_b   1.000
_cell.length_c   1.000
_cell.angle_alpha   90.00
_cell.angle_beta   90.00
_cell.angle_gamma   90.00
#
_symmetry.space_group_name_H-M   'P 1'
#
loop_
_entity.id
_entity.type
_entity.pdbx_description
1 polymer ?
#
loop_
_entity_poly.entity_id
_entity_poly.type
_entity_poly.pdbx_seq_one_letter_code
_entity_poly.pdbx_strand_id
1 'polypeptide(L)'
;MVGIGGSKQEFLTLAGWMEKCGCLNKFEARDHIFLYLVEDVLKIVLVPVGTGLLLRGVFPKIKRIEGVLPYLSVSVIGFIIAVVLSLNAQNLRNIPLDLFWAIFLHNTLGFVLGFLIGRLMGLDTKSSKTLSIEVGIQNSGLAVALAIKHFTPLASLPGAVFSLLQNVNGIILALIYKRL
;
A
#
# COMPACT_ATOMS: atom_id res chain seq x y z
N MET A 1 -15.61 27.82 -36.70
CA MET A 1 -14.61 28.17 -37.73
C MET A 1 -13.23 27.99 -37.14
N VAL A 2 -12.39 27.26 -37.85
CA VAL A 2 -11.03 26.88 -37.51
C VAL A 2 -10.16 28.14 -37.41
N GLY A 3 -9.58 28.39 -36.24
CA GLY A 3 -8.57 29.43 -36.00
C GLY A 3 -7.23 28.78 -35.66
N ILE A 4 -6.57 28.23 -36.68
CA ILE A 4 -5.19 27.73 -36.56
C ILE A 4 -4.29 28.94 -36.75
N GLY A 5 -3.85 29.53 -35.64
CA GLY A 5 -2.94 30.68 -35.60
C GLY A 5 -1.92 30.53 -34.50
N GLY A 6 -1.11 29.46 -34.57
CA GLY A 6 0.04 29.24 -33.70
C GLY A 6 1.12 28.55 -34.50
N SER A 7 2.27 29.22 -34.66
CA SER A 7 3.40 28.76 -35.45
C SER A 7 3.88 27.37 -35.01
N LYS A 8 4.12 26.47 -35.98
CA LYS A 8 4.60 25.09 -35.76
C LYS A 8 5.90 24.96 -34.94
N GLN A 9 6.61 26.05 -34.65
CA GLN A 9 7.81 26.07 -33.81
C GLN A 9 7.53 25.87 -32.30
N GLU A 10 6.37 26.26 -31.77
CA GLU A 10 6.10 26.15 -30.31
C GLU A 10 5.98 24.70 -29.85
N PHE A 11 5.57 23.78 -30.73
CA PHE A 11 5.28 22.38 -30.40
C PHE A 11 6.55 21.51 -30.25
N LEU A 12 7.71 22.01 -30.71
CA LEU A 12 8.98 21.26 -30.70
C LEU A 12 9.80 21.51 -29.43
N THR A 13 9.36 22.39 -28.54
CA THR A 13 10.00 22.59 -27.25
C THR A 13 9.29 21.77 -26.18
N LEU A 14 10.04 20.97 -25.42
CA LEU A 14 9.55 20.22 -24.24
C LEU A 14 8.76 21.14 -23.29
N ALA A 15 9.19 22.38 -23.14
CA ALA A 15 8.51 23.40 -22.34
C ALA A 15 7.09 23.71 -22.85
N GLY A 16 6.90 23.90 -24.17
CA GLY A 16 5.58 24.16 -24.76
C GLY A 16 4.60 22.99 -24.64
N TRP A 17 5.10 21.75 -24.63
CA TRP A 17 4.31 20.55 -24.35
C TRP A 17 3.92 20.45 -22.87
N MET A 18 4.87 20.73 -21.96
CA MET A 18 4.67 20.67 -20.51
C MET A 18 3.66 21.73 -20.01
N GLU A 19 3.65 22.91 -20.61
CA GLU A 19 2.71 23.98 -20.28
C GLU A 19 1.28 23.64 -20.76
N LYS A 20 1.12 23.14 -22.00
CA LYS A 20 -0.18 22.71 -22.56
C LYS A 20 -0.78 21.49 -21.84
N CYS A 21 0.04 20.57 -21.35
CA CYS A 21 -0.43 19.44 -20.53
C CYS A 21 -0.79 19.83 -19.09
N GLY A 22 -0.58 21.09 -18.68
CA GLY A 22 -0.73 21.52 -17.29
C GLY A 22 0.24 20.83 -16.34
N CYS A 23 1.37 20.31 -16.86
CA CYS A 23 2.33 19.51 -16.09
C CYS A 23 3.15 20.35 -15.12
N LEU A 24 3.42 21.63 -15.42
CA LEU A 24 4.17 22.52 -14.52
C LEU A 24 3.39 22.79 -13.21
N ASN A 25 2.12 23.21 -13.31
CA ASN A 25 1.26 23.40 -12.14
C ASN A 25 0.95 22.09 -11.39
N LYS A 26 0.87 20.96 -12.11
CA LYS A 26 0.74 19.63 -11.50
C LYS A 26 2.02 19.16 -10.80
N PHE A 27 3.21 19.55 -11.26
CA PHE A 27 4.48 19.16 -10.66
C PHE A 27 4.70 19.92 -9.36
N GLU A 28 4.49 21.25 -9.35
CA GLU A 28 4.55 22.09 -8.16
C GLU A 28 3.57 21.60 -7.06
N ALA A 29 2.31 21.30 -7.45
CA ALA A 29 1.31 20.74 -6.53
C ALA A 29 1.63 19.30 -6.07
N ARG A 30 2.28 18.49 -6.92
CA ARG A 30 2.67 17.10 -6.58
C ARG A 30 3.88 17.05 -5.65
N ASP A 31 4.82 17.98 -5.76
CA ASP A 31 5.98 18.05 -4.87
C ASP A 31 5.55 18.39 -3.44
N HIS A 32 4.55 19.26 -3.27
CA HIS A 32 3.91 19.50 -1.97
C HIS A 32 3.20 18.25 -1.42
N ILE A 33 2.43 17.54 -2.25
CA ILE A 33 1.76 16.29 -1.83
C ILE A 33 2.78 15.22 -1.42
N PHE A 34 3.89 15.07 -2.15
CA PHE A 34 4.93 14.11 -1.79
C PHE A 34 5.54 14.41 -0.41
N LEU A 35 5.85 15.68 -0.13
CA LEU A 35 6.36 16.09 1.18
C LEU A 35 5.34 15.80 2.29
N TYR A 36 4.05 16.07 2.06
CA TYR A 36 2.99 15.74 3.02
C TYR A 36 2.81 14.24 3.23
N LEU A 37 2.93 13.43 2.17
CA LEU A 37 2.90 11.97 2.27
C LEU A 37 4.06 11.46 3.13
N VAL A 38 5.27 11.95 2.91
CA VAL A 38 6.46 11.57 3.71
C VAL A 38 6.28 11.98 5.16
N GLU A 39 5.83 13.20 5.42
CA GLU A 39 5.57 13.70 6.78
C GLU A 39 4.54 12.82 7.51
N ASP A 40 3.45 12.45 6.83
CA ASP A 40 2.42 11.60 7.43
C ASP A 40 2.88 10.18 7.66
N VAL A 41 3.64 9.58 6.75
CA VAL A 41 4.23 8.25 6.98
C VAL A 41 5.12 8.28 8.20
N LEU A 42 5.97 9.31 8.34
CA LEU A 42 6.83 9.48 9.50
C LEU A 42 5.99 9.61 10.78
N LYS A 43 4.94 10.44 10.80
CA LYS A 43 4.12 10.63 12.00
C LYS A 43 3.28 9.40 12.34
N ILE A 44 2.61 8.79 11.37
CA ILE A 44 1.69 7.66 11.56
C ILE A 44 2.45 6.39 11.94
N VAL A 45 3.68 6.19 11.42
CA VAL A 45 4.45 4.96 11.66
C VAL A 45 5.54 5.17 12.73
N LEU A 46 6.40 6.18 12.56
CA LEU A 46 7.60 6.32 13.40
C LEU A 46 7.25 6.68 14.84
N VAL A 47 6.25 7.54 15.06
CA VAL A 47 5.87 7.96 16.41
C VAL A 47 5.28 6.79 17.22
N PRO A 48 4.28 6.01 16.73
CA PRO A 48 3.78 4.86 17.47
C PRO A 48 4.80 3.74 17.64
N VAL A 49 5.59 3.44 16.61
CA VAL A 49 6.63 2.39 16.68
C VAL A 49 7.71 2.80 17.68
N GLY A 50 8.24 4.02 17.58
CA GLY A 50 9.24 4.54 18.50
C GLY A 50 8.74 4.56 19.95
N THR A 51 7.50 5.02 20.17
CA THR A 51 6.88 5.00 21.50
C THR A 51 6.74 3.58 22.03
N GLY A 52 6.29 2.63 21.20
CA GLY A 52 6.18 1.22 21.56
C GLY A 52 7.53 0.59 21.94
N LEU A 53 8.60 0.89 21.19
CA LEU A 53 9.96 0.43 21.50
C LEU A 53 10.48 1.03 22.82
N LEU A 54 10.28 2.33 23.03
CA LEU A 54 10.67 3.00 24.29
C LEU A 54 9.94 2.40 25.49
N LEU A 55 8.62 2.23 25.40
CA LEU A 55 7.83 1.62 26.46
C LEU A 55 8.31 0.19 26.77
N ARG A 56 8.58 -0.61 25.74
CA ARG A 56 9.12 -1.98 25.90
C ARG A 56 10.47 -1.99 26.63
N GLY A 57 11.33 -1.00 26.37
CA GLY A 57 12.63 -0.86 27.02
C GLY A 57 12.55 -0.40 28.48
N VAL A 58 11.61 0.51 28.80
CA VAL A 58 11.49 1.11 30.14
C VAL A 58 10.64 0.24 31.08
N PHE A 59 9.62 -0.45 30.58
CA PHE A 59 8.67 -1.21 31.40
C PHE A 59 8.74 -2.72 31.13
N PRO A 60 9.56 -3.50 31.88
CA PRO A 60 9.74 -4.93 31.63
C PRO A 60 8.46 -5.77 31.85
N LYS A 61 7.46 -5.23 32.56
CA LYS A 61 6.14 -5.88 32.75
C LYS A 61 5.33 -5.97 31.44
N ILE A 62 5.66 -5.19 30.41
CA ILE A 62 5.02 -5.22 29.09
C ILE A 62 5.23 -6.58 28.38
N LYS A 63 6.28 -7.33 28.74
CA LYS A 63 6.48 -8.70 28.21
C LYS A 63 5.30 -9.64 28.49
N ARG A 64 4.50 -9.37 29.52
CA ARG A 64 3.30 -10.18 29.83
C ARG A 64 2.15 -9.98 28.84
N ILE A 65 2.08 -8.81 28.19
CA ILE A 65 1.01 -8.49 27.23
C ILE A 65 1.40 -8.83 25.78
N GLU A 66 2.69 -9.10 25.50
CA GLU A 66 3.18 -9.43 24.15
C GLU A 66 2.43 -10.61 23.51
N GLY A 67 2.01 -11.60 24.30
CA GLY A 67 1.23 -12.74 23.79
C GLY A 67 -0.19 -12.38 23.34
N VAL A 68 -0.77 -11.28 23.84
CA VAL A 68 -2.13 -10.82 23.50
C VAL A 68 -2.11 -9.82 22.33
N LEU A 69 -0.99 -9.13 22.11
CA LEU A 69 -0.85 -8.11 21.05
C LEU A 69 -1.19 -8.61 19.64
N PRO A 70 -0.81 -9.83 19.20
CA PRO A 70 -1.19 -10.32 17.88
C PRO A 70 -2.70 -10.42 17.71
N TYR A 71 -3.42 -10.90 18.74
CA TYR A 71 -4.88 -11.00 18.69
C TYR A 71 -5.53 -9.63 18.62
N LEU A 72 -5.07 -8.68 19.44
CA LEU A 72 -5.53 -7.29 19.39
C LEU A 72 -5.32 -6.69 17.99
N SER A 73 -4.12 -6.84 17.42
CA SER A 73 -3.79 -6.32 16.09
C SER A 73 -4.69 -6.91 15.01
N VAL A 74 -4.94 -8.22 15.02
CA VAL A 74 -5.85 -8.89 14.06
C VAL A 74 -7.28 -8.39 14.23
N SER A 75 -7.77 -8.19 15.46
CA SER A 75 -9.10 -7.63 15.71
C SER A 75 -9.23 -6.19 15.22
N VAL A 76 -8.23 -5.34 15.47
CA VAL A 76 -8.23 -3.94 15.04
C VAL A 76 -8.19 -3.83 13.52
N ILE A 77 -7.30 -4.57 12.83
CA ILE A 77 -7.25 -4.51 11.36
C ILE A 77 -8.52 -5.07 10.74
N GLY A 78 -9.10 -6.14 11.30
CA GLY A 78 -10.38 -6.68 10.86
C GLY A 78 -11.51 -5.66 11.00
N PHE A 79 -11.55 -4.91 12.10
CA PHE A 79 -12.51 -3.83 12.31
C PHE A 79 -12.32 -2.68 11.32
N ILE A 80 -11.09 -2.21 11.09
CA ILE A 80 -10.79 -1.15 10.12
C ILE A 80 -11.26 -1.57 8.71
N ILE A 81 -10.93 -2.80 8.30
CA ILE A 81 -11.36 -3.33 7.01
C ILE A 81 -12.90 -3.34 6.92
N ALA A 82 -13.61 -3.82 7.96
CA ALA A 82 -15.07 -3.85 7.97
C ALA A 82 -15.68 -2.45 7.81
N VAL A 83 -15.16 -1.45 8.52
CA VAL A 83 -15.61 -0.06 8.41
C VAL A 83 -15.40 0.49 7.00
N VAL A 84 -14.20 0.33 6.43
CA VAL A 84 -13.88 0.89 5.11
C VAL A 84 -14.72 0.23 4.01
N LEU A 85 -14.97 -1.08 4.09
CA LEU A 85 -15.83 -1.79 3.15
C LEU A 85 -17.30 -1.39 3.30
N SER A 86 -17.77 -1.19 4.54
CA SER A 86 -19.14 -0.73 4.80
C SER A 86 -19.39 0.65 4.19
N LEU A 87 -18.45 1.60 4.39
CA LEU A 87 -18.52 2.94 3.82
C LEU A 87 -18.48 2.94 2.29
N ASN A 88 -17.87 1.92 1.68
CA ASN A 88 -17.71 1.81 0.23
C ASN A 88 -18.56 0.71 -0.41
N ALA A 89 -19.55 0.16 0.28
CA ALA A 89 -20.27 -1.03 -0.16
C ALA A 89 -20.90 -0.90 -1.56
N GLN A 90 -21.40 0.30 -1.90
CA GLN A 90 -21.95 0.58 -3.24
C GLN A 90 -20.86 0.59 -4.31
N ASN A 91 -19.73 1.22 -4.02
CA ASN A 91 -18.58 1.27 -4.94
C ASN A 91 -17.98 -0.13 -5.13
N LEU A 92 -18.00 -0.98 -4.09
CA LEU A 92 -17.54 -2.36 -4.15
C LEU A 92 -18.29 -3.21 -5.18
N ARG A 93 -19.62 -3.05 -5.28
CA ARG A 93 -20.45 -3.77 -6.25
C ARG A 93 -20.10 -3.43 -7.69
N ASN A 94 -19.58 -2.21 -7.90
CA ASN A 94 -19.22 -1.68 -9.21
C ASN A 94 -17.70 -1.68 -9.43
N ILE A 95 -16.93 -2.40 -8.61
CA ILE A 95 -15.49 -2.53 -8.83
C ILE A 95 -15.28 -3.17 -10.21
N PRO A 96 -14.49 -2.53 -11.10
CA PRO A 96 -14.11 -3.15 -12.36
C PRO A 96 -13.37 -4.46 -12.09
N LEU A 97 -13.74 -5.53 -12.78
CA LEU A 97 -13.07 -6.83 -12.66
C LEU A 97 -11.56 -6.72 -12.90
N ASP A 98 -11.15 -5.84 -13.81
CA ASP A 98 -9.74 -5.59 -14.12
C ASP A 98 -8.98 -5.05 -12.89
N LEU A 99 -9.61 -4.20 -12.08
CA LEU A 99 -9.00 -3.68 -10.85
C LEU A 99 -8.84 -4.81 -9.82
N PHE A 100 -9.84 -5.67 -9.67
CA PHE A 100 -9.74 -6.84 -8.79
C PHE A 100 -8.57 -7.75 -9.19
N TRP A 101 -8.46 -8.07 -10.49
CA TRP A 101 -7.36 -8.88 -11.00
C TRP A 101 -6.01 -8.21 -10.84
N ALA A 102 -5.91 -6.90 -11.07
CA ALA A 102 -4.67 -6.17 -10.84
C ALA A 102 -4.21 -6.27 -9.37
N ILE A 103 -5.12 -6.12 -8.42
CA ILE A 103 -4.85 -6.23 -6.97
C ILE A 103 -4.43 -7.67 -6.62
N PHE A 104 -5.17 -8.67 -7.11
CA PHE A 104 -4.88 -10.08 -6.86
C PHE A 104 -3.52 -10.50 -7.45
N LEU A 105 -3.25 -10.11 -8.70
CA LEU A 105 -1.99 -10.39 -9.38
C LEU A 105 -0.82 -9.67 -8.70
N HIS A 106 -0.99 -8.40 -8.30
CA HIS A 106 0.06 -7.68 -7.58
C HIS A 106 0.49 -8.41 -6.30
N ASN A 107 -0.47 -8.88 -5.50
CA ASN A 107 -0.17 -9.62 -4.27
C ASN A 107 0.46 -10.99 -4.53
N THR A 108 -0.11 -11.77 -5.45
CA THR A 108 0.39 -13.11 -5.76
C THR A 108 1.76 -13.08 -6.44
N LEU A 109 1.99 -12.13 -7.35
CA LEU A 109 3.32 -11.88 -7.93
C LEU A 109 4.31 -11.45 -6.86
N GLY A 110 3.92 -10.64 -5.88
CA GLY A 110 4.77 -10.30 -4.75
C GLY A 110 5.27 -11.54 -4.00
N PHE A 111 4.39 -12.49 -3.70
CA PHE A 111 4.77 -13.77 -3.08
C PHE A 111 5.70 -14.60 -3.97
N VAL A 112 5.34 -14.78 -5.25
CA VAL A 112 6.11 -15.63 -6.17
C VAL A 112 7.48 -15.04 -6.45
N LEU A 113 7.55 -13.75 -6.80
CA LEU A 113 8.80 -13.07 -7.09
C LEU A 113 9.68 -12.97 -5.85
N GLY A 114 9.12 -12.67 -4.67
CA GLY A 114 9.89 -12.65 -3.42
C GLY A 114 10.54 -14.00 -3.12
N PHE A 115 9.83 -15.12 -3.34
CA PHE A 115 10.40 -16.45 -3.20
C PHE A 115 11.51 -16.72 -4.23
N LEU A 116 11.23 -16.47 -5.51
CA LEU A 116 12.15 -16.74 -6.61
C LEU A 116 13.43 -15.92 -6.48
N ILE A 117 13.32 -14.63 -6.19
CA ILE A 117 14.47 -13.74 -5.97
C ILE A 117 15.29 -14.25 -4.79
N GLY A 118 14.66 -14.66 -3.68
CA GLY A 118 15.39 -15.25 -2.56
C GLY A 118 16.21 -16.49 -2.96
N ARG A 119 15.62 -17.37 -3.77
CA ARG A 119 16.32 -18.55 -4.30
C ARG A 119 17.45 -18.18 -5.26
N LEU A 120 17.24 -17.21 -6.14
CA LEU A 120 18.26 -16.71 -7.08
C LEU A 120 19.43 -16.04 -6.35
N MET A 121 19.16 -15.40 -5.21
CA MET A 121 20.18 -14.81 -4.33
C MET A 121 20.89 -15.85 -3.45
N GLY A 122 20.57 -17.14 -3.59
CA GLY A 122 21.21 -18.21 -2.83
C GLY A 122 20.71 -18.36 -1.39
N LEU A 123 19.58 -17.75 -1.04
CA LEU A 123 19.00 -17.89 0.30
C LEU A 123 18.47 -19.32 0.51
N ASP A 124 18.54 -19.79 1.75
CA ASP A 124 17.91 -21.03 2.15
C ASP A 124 16.38 -20.95 2.03
N THR A 125 15.71 -22.10 2.07
CA THR A 125 14.25 -22.17 1.86
C THR A 125 13.48 -21.37 2.89
N LYS A 126 13.92 -21.33 4.15
CA LYS A 126 13.22 -20.60 5.22
C LYS A 126 13.33 -19.09 5.00
N SER A 127 14.52 -18.60 4.69
CA SER A 127 14.74 -17.18 4.35
C SER A 127 14.00 -16.79 3.07
N SER A 128 13.97 -17.65 2.05
CA SER A 128 13.21 -17.40 0.81
C SER A 128 11.70 -17.35 1.03
N LYS A 129 11.14 -18.23 1.89
CA LYS A 129 9.73 -18.17 2.33
C LYS A 129 9.42 -16.88 3.10
N THR A 130 10.37 -16.42 3.91
CA THR A 130 10.24 -15.15 4.65
C THR A 130 10.21 -13.96 3.68
N LEU A 131 11.16 -13.90 2.75
CA LEU A 131 11.21 -12.86 1.72
C LEU A 131 9.95 -12.83 0.85
N SER A 132 9.43 -14.00 0.48
CA SER A 132 8.14 -14.11 -0.20
C SER A 132 7.02 -13.39 0.56
N ILE A 133 6.89 -13.69 1.86
CA ILE A 133 5.85 -13.10 2.72
C ILE A 133 6.07 -11.60 2.89
N GLU A 134 7.30 -11.14 3.10
CA GLU A 134 7.61 -9.71 3.25
C GLU A 134 7.32 -8.89 2.00
N VAL A 135 7.57 -9.46 0.80
CA VAL A 135 7.29 -8.75 -0.45
C VAL A 135 5.78 -8.78 -0.78
N GLY A 136 5.11 -9.90 -0.55
CA GLY A 136 3.69 -10.05 -0.88
C GLY A 136 2.75 -9.38 0.12
N ILE A 137 3.10 -9.34 1.41
CA ILE A 137 2.32 -8.63 2.43
C ILE A 137 2.78 -7.18 2.50
N GLN A 138 1.87 -6.25 2.22
CA GLN A 138 2.13 -4.82 2.30
C GLN A 138 1.35 -4.19 3.45
N ASN A 139 1.79 -3.01 3.89
CA ASN A 139 1.00 -2.19 4.81
C ASN A 139 -0.12 -1.46 4.06
N SER A 140 -1.15 -2.21 3.71
CA SER A 140 -2.33 -1.71 3.00
C SER A 140 -3.17 -0.73 3.85
N GLY A 141 -3.11 -0.82 5.18
CA GLY A 141 -3.77 0.13 6.07
C GLY A 141 -3.18 1.54 5.97
N LEU A 142 -1.85 1.66 5.90
CA LEU A 142 -1.17 2.94 5.65
C LEU A 142 -1.54 3.50 4.27
N ALA A 143 -1.59 2.65 3.24
CA ALA A 143 -2.01 3.07 1.90
C ALA A 143 -3.43 3.65 1.89
N VAL A 144 -4.37 3.00 2.59
CA VAL A 144 -5.75 3.49 2.75
C VAL A 144 -5.77 4.84 3.48
N ALA A 145 -5.04 4.97 4.59
CA ALA A 145 -5.01 6.21 5.38
C ALA A 145 -4.47 7.41 4.58
N LEU A 146 -3.39 7.20 3.83
CA LEU A 146 -2.81 8.23 2.96
C LEU A 146 -3.74 8.57 1.79
N ALA A 147 -4.41 7.57 1.20
CA ALA A 147 -5.36 7.77 0.11
C ALA A 147 -6.56 8.63 0.54
N ILE A 148 -7.13 8.37 1.71
CA ILE A 148 -8.25 9.16 2.26
C ILE A 148 -7.81 10.59 2.53
N LYS A 149 -6.57 10.80 3.01
CA LYS A 149 -6.09 12.10 3.45
C LYS A 149 -5.63 13.01 2.31
N HIS A 150 -4.98 12.46 1.29
CA HIS A 150 -4.31 13.25 0.23
C HIS A 150 -4.94 13.12 -1.15
N PHE A 151 -5.86 12.18 -1.33
CA PHE A 151 -6.52 11.93 -2.60
C PHE A 151 -8.04 11.93 -2.43
N THR A 152 -8.75 11.16 -3.26
CA THR A 152 -10.20 11.01 -3.15
C THR A 152 -10.55 9.80 -2.29
N PRO A 153 -11.72 9.77 -1.63
CA PRO A 153 -12.19 8.57 -0.92
C PRO A 153 -12.24 7.32 -1.81
N LEU A 154 -12.48 7.48 -3.11
CA LEU A 154 -12.43 6.37 -4.07
C LEU A 154 -11.03 5.80 -4.25
N ALA A 155 -9.97 6.61 -4.09
CA ALA A 155 -8.59 6.14 -4.20
C ALA A 155 -8.17 5.20 -3.06
N SER A 156 -8.92 5.14 -1.96
CA SER A 156 -8.65 4.20 -0.86
C SER A 156 -9.19 2.79 -1.11
N LEU A 157 -10.09 2.64 -2.09
CA LEU A 157 -10.76 1.39 -2.41
C LEU A 157 -9.79 0.25 -2.78
N PRO A 158 -8.76 0.46 -3.64
CA PRO A 158 -7.82 -0.61 -3.96
C PRO A 158 -7.04 -1.08 -2.73
N GLY A 159 -6.62 -0.16 -1.86
CA GLY A 159 -5.93 -0.48 -0.62
C GLY A 159 -6.79 -1.33 0.32
N ALA A 160 -8.09 -1.01 0.45
CA ALA A 160 -9.02 -1.75 1.29
C ALA A 160 -9.27 -3.18 0.78
N VAL A 161 -9.47 -3.33 -0.54
CA VAL A 161 -9.61 -4.66 -1.16
C VAL A 161 -8.30 -5.45 -1.07
N PHE A 162 -7.15 -4.79 -1.24
CA PHE A 162 -5.84 -5.40 -1.04
C PHE A 162 -5.67 -5.91 0.38
N SER A 163 -6.11 -5.17 1.40
CA SER A 163 -6.09 -5.63 2.80
C SER A 163 -6.85 -6.94 3.00
N LEU A 164 -7.99 -7.13 2.35
CA LEU A 164 -8.70 -8.42 2.40
C LEU A 164 -7.92 -9.52 1.69
N LEU A 165 -7.56 -9.29 0.42
CA LEU A 165 -6.96 -10.31 -0.43
C LEU A 165 -5.60 -10.76 0.09
N GLN A 166 -4.73 -9.84 0.54
CA GLN A 166 -3.41 -10.19 1.06
C GLN A 166 -3.50 -11.06 2.33
N ASN A 167 -4.50 -10.83 3.19
CA ASN A 167 -4.68 -11.60 4.42
C ASN A 167 -5.15 -13.02 4.08
N VAL A 168 -6.12 -13.16 3.18
CA VAL A 168 -6.61 -14.47 2.71
C VAL A 168 -5.49 -15.23 2.01
N ASN A 169 -4.84 -14.61 1.02
CA ASN A 169 -3.75 -15.21 0.25
C ASN A 169 -2.56 -15.55 1.15
N GLY A 170 -2.22 -14.69 2.12
CA GLY A 170 -1.16 -14.94 3.08
C GLY A 170 -1.42 -16.15 3.97
N ILE A 171 -2.67 -16.33 4.45
CA ILE A 171 -3.05 -17.54 5.20
C ILE A 171 -2.92 -18.79 4.33
N ILE A 172 -3.42 -18.74 3.09
CA ILE A 172 -3.31 -19.87 2.14
C ILE A 172 -1.85 -20.23 1.90
N LEU A 173 -1.00 -19.23 1.63
CA LEU A 173 0.43 -19.43 1.40
C LEU A 173 1.12 -20.01 2.64
N ALA A 174 0.82 -19.51 3.84
CA ALA A 174 1.35 -20.04 5.08
C ALA A 174 0.98 -21.53 5.28
N LEU A 175 -0.25 -21.92 4.93
CA LEU A 175 -0.69 -23.32 4.98
C LEU A 175 0.06 -24.19 3.96
N ILE A 176 0.31 -23.68 2.75
CA ILE A 176 1.13 -24.37 1.74
C ILE A 176 2.56 -24.54 2.24
N TYR A 177 3.18 -23.48 2.74
CA TYR A 177 4.55 -23.50 3.28
C TYR A 177 4.73 -24.33 4.54
N LYS A 178 3.65 -24.60 5.28
CA LYS A 178 3.67 -25.53 6.42
C LYS A 178 3.75 -26.99 5.97
N ARG A 179 3.25 -27.31 4.76
CA ARG A 179 3.26 -28.67 4.21
C ARG A 179 4.54 -29.00 3.41
N LEU A 180 5.21 -27.97 2.89
CA LEU A 180 6.47 -28.05 2.12
C LEU A 180 7.69 -27.86 3.02
#